data_AF-A0A3C2C4K8-F1
#
_entry.id   AF-A0A3C2C4K8-F1
#
_cell.length_a   1.000
_cell.length_b   1.000
_cell.length_c   1.000
_cell.angle_alpha   90.00
_cell.angle_beta   90.00
_cell.angle_gamma   90.00
#
_symmetry.space_group_name_H-M   'P 1'
#
loop_
_entity.id
_entity.type
_entity.pdbx_description
1 polymer ?
#
loop_
_entity_poly.entity_id
_entity_poly.type
_entity_poly.pdbx_seq_one_letter_code
_entity_poly.pdbx_strand_id
1 'polypeptide(L)'
;MRSLFAPEIIFYNGTQLSSLWAYRTWGIQGDSIVSFRGPCQVDFKEMVDMEDVLKRSPIYSPDMLHFIVEHFDPDLEKAVLRQRLLIVIIKEILESRQVKIKRSGDDLYINEHKLSISIATVTPVSTMIHAGLNVSRENVPVKAACLLELGWVEEQLPALAAEICQLYIDEVRGVYLARCKVRGVK
;
A
#
# COMPACT_ATOMS: atom_id res chain seq x y z
N MET A 1 7.76 9.47 11.29
CA MET A 1 6.96 8.33 10.81
C MET A 1 7.60 7.05 11.33
N ARG A 2 6.81 6.07 11.76
CA ARG A 2 7.28 4.76 12.27
C ARG A 2 6.88 3.63 11.31
N SER A 3 7.68 2.58 11.23
CA SER A 3 7.34 1.36 10.49
C SER A 3 7.22 0.14 11.39
N LEU A 4 6.40 -0.82 10.97
CA LEU A 4 6.31 -2.15 11.56
C LEU A 4 6.03 -3.16 10.45
N PHE A 5 6.70 -4.31 10.47
CA PHE A 5 6.26 -5.50 9.77
C PHE A 5 5.61 -6.42 10.79
N ALA A 6 4.30 -6.69 10.66
CA ALA A 6 3.60 -7.58 11.56
C ALA A 6 3.99 -9.03 11.25
N PRO A 7 4.52 -9.79 12.23
CA PRO A 7 4.93 -11.18 12.01
C PRO A 7 3.74 -12.12 11.85
N GLU A 8 2.57 -11.76 12.37
CA GLU A 8 1.32 -12.49 12.18
C GLU A 8 0.74 -12.35 10.77
N ILE A 9 0.02 -13.39 10.33
CA ILE A 9 -0.82 -13.34 9.15
C ILE A 9 -2.12 -12.59 9.50
N ILE A 10 -2.41 -11.51 8.79
CA ILE A 10 -3.59 -10.66 9.04
C ILE A 10 -4.50 -10.70 7.81
N PHE A 11 -5.77 -11.03 8.03
CA PHE A 11 -6.80 -10.97 6.99
C PHE A 11 -7.24 -9.52 6.75
N TYR A 12 -6.98 -9.02 5.55
CA TYR A 12 -7.43 -7.70 5.11
C TYR A 12 -8.86 -7.77 4.58
N ASN A 13 -9.77 -7.10 5.28
CA ASN A 13 -11.19 -7.04 4.91
C ASN A 13 -11.71 -5.60 4.74
N GLY A 14 -10.80 -4.62 4.69
CA GLY A 14 -11.12 -3.19 4.62
C GLY A 14 -11.17 -2.51 5.99
N THR A 15 -11.48 -3.22 7.07
CA THR A 15 -11.62 -2.62 8.41
C THR A 15 -10.31 -2.06 8.98
N GLN A 16 -9.16 -2.54 8.47
CA GLN A 16 -7.85 -2.00 8.80
C GLN A 16 -7.63 -0.57 8.27
N LEU A 17 -8.39 -0.14 7.26
CA LEU A 17 -8.36 1.22 6.73
C LEU A 17 -9.20 2.16 7.62
N SER A 18 -8.92 2.16 8.92
CA SER A 18 -9.59 2.98 9.92
C SER A 18 -8.58 3.79 10.74
N SER A 19 -8.96 5.00 11.14
CA SER A 19 -8.09 5.90 11.92
C SER A 19 -7.56 5.20 13.16
N LEU A 20 -6.32 5.45 13.57
CA LEU A 20 -5.66 4.90 14.75
C LEU A 20 -5.50 3.36 14.73
N TRP A 21 -5.61 2.70 13.58
CA TRP A 21 -5.52 1.23 13.52
C TRP A 21 -4.17 0.72 14.07
N ALA A 22 -3.05 1.30 13.62
CA ALA A 22 -1.72 0.93 14.10
C ALA A 22 -1.52 1.23 15.60
N TYR A 23 -2.08 2.34 16.07
CA TYR A 23 -2.04 2.72 17.49
C TYR A 23 -2.84 1.77 18.38
N ARG A 24 -4.07 1.42 17.99
CA ARG A 24 -4.92 0.49 18.75
C ARG A 24 -4.38 -0.94 18.77
N THR A 25 -3.66 -1.34 17.72
CA THR A 25 -3.20 -2.72 17.56
C THR A 25 -1.83 -2.95 18.18
N TRP A 26 -0.89 -2.01 17.99
CA TRP A 26 0.51 -2.17 18.46
C TRP A 26 1.04 -0.96 19.27
N GLY A 27 0.22 0.03 19.61
CA GLY A 27 0.67 1.21 20.36
C GLY A 27 1.56 2.16 19.55
N ILE A 28 1.54 2.07 18.22
CA ILE A 28 2.34 2.94 17.33
C ILE A 28 1.66 4.31 17.24
N GLN A 29 2.18 5.28 17.99
CA GLN A 29 1.66 6.64 18.00
C GLN A 29 2.27 7.52 16.90
N GLY A 30 1.41 8.30 16.22
CA GLY A 30 1.77 9.25 15.15
C GLY A 30 1.83 8.60 13.76
N ASP A 31 2.32 9.34 12.76
CA ASP A 31 2.42 8.86 11.38
C ASP A 31 3.09 7.48 11.31
N SER A 32 2.47 6.54 10.60
CA SER A 32 2.92 5.16 10.56
C SER A 32 2.69 4.49 9.20
N ILE A 33 3.54 3.51 8.89
CA ILE A 33 3.35 2.55 7.80
C ILE A 33 3.52 1.14 8.37
N VAL A 34 2.45 0.37 8.37
CA VAL A 34 2.45 -1.01 8.85
C VAL A 34 2.33 -1.93 7.66
N SER A 35 3.22 -2.92 7.57
CA SER A 35 3.19 -3.95 6.55
C SER A 35 2.90 -5.32 7.15
N PHE A 36 2.19 -6.18 6.42
CA PHE A 36 1.83 -7.53 6.87
C PHE A 36 1.46 -8.41 5.67
N ARG A 37 1.52 -9.73 5.84
CA ARG A 37 1.07 -10.70 4.84
C ARG A 37 -0.29 -11.28 5.24
N GLY A 38 -1.15 -11.56 4.26
CA GLY A 38 -2.34 -12.35 4.50
C GLY A 38 -3.36 -12.31 3.37
N PRO A 39 -4.49 -12.99 3.55
CA PRO A 39 -5.57 -12.98 2.59
C PRO A 39 -6.26 -11.62 2.54
N CYS A 40 -6.88 -11.33 1.41
CA CYS A 40 -7.60 -10.11 1.10
C CYS A 40 -9.00 -10.47 0.61
N GLN A 41 -10.04 -9.98 1.27
CA GLN A 41 -11.40 -10.00 0.75
C GLN A 41 -12.18 -8.83 1.34
N VAL A 42 -12.46 -7.83 0.51
CA VAL A 42 -13.14 -6.61 0.95
C VAL A 42 -14.64 -6.75 0.69
N ASP A 43 -15.45 -6.61 1.74
CA ASP A 43 -16.90 -6.51 1.58
C ASP A 43 -17.25 -5.18 0.90
N PHE A 44 -18.26 -5.16 0.03
CA PHE A 44 -18.70 -3.92 -0.63
C PHE A 44 -19.08 -2.81 0.36
N LYS A 45 -19.46 -3.13 1.60
CA LYS A 45 -19.72 -2.14 2.67
C LYS A 45 -18.47 -1.47 3.20
N GLU A 46 -17.34 -2.18 3.17
CA GLU A 46 -16.04 -1.71 3.65
C GLU A 46 -15.17 -1.19 2.49
N MET A 47 -15.68 -1.26 1.26
CA MET A 47 -15.02 -0.80 0.05
C MET A 47 -15.09 0.72 -0.04
N VAL A 48 -13.93 1.35 -0.03
CA VAL A 48 -13.81 2.81 -0.10
C VAL A 48 -13.87 3.33 -1.53
N ASP A 49 -13.43 2.52 -2.51
CA ASP A 49 -13.53 2.88 -3.91
C ASP A 49 -14.98 2.73 -4.42
N MET A 50 -15.66 3.88 -4.56
CA MET A 50 -17.04 3.91 -5.05
C MET A 50 -17.16 3.49 -6.52
N GLU A 51 -16.10 3.59 -7.32
CA GLU A 51 -16.11 3.10 -8.70
C GLU A 51 -16.17 1.58 -8.73
N ASP A 52 -15.42 0.90 -7.85
CA ASP A 52 -15.47 -0.55 -7.70
C ASP A 52 -16.82 -1.03 -7.13
N VAL A 53 -17.41 -0.27 -6.20
CA VAL A 53 -18.78 -0.54 -5.71
C VAL A 53 -19.79 -0.46 -6.85
N LEU A 54 -19.75 0.60 -7.66
CA LEU A 54 -20.68 0.81 -8.77
C LEU A 54 -20.51 -0.25 -9.87
N LYS A 55 -19.27 -0.67 -10.14
CA LYS A 55 -18.96 -1.73 -11.11
C LYS A 55 -19.15 -3.14 -10.55
N ARG A 56 -19.40 -3.28 -9.25
CA ARG A 56 -19.43 -4.56 -8.51
C ARG A 56 -18.16 -5.36 -8.73
N SER A 57 -17.00 -4.69 -8.75
CA SER A 57 -15.69 -5.32 -8.89
C SER A 57 -15.25 -5.90 -7.54
N PRO A 58 -15.22 -7.22 -7.33
CA PRO A 58 -14.77 -7.77 -6.06
C PRO A 58 -13.25 -7.62 -5.91
N ILE A 59 -12.80 -7.28 -4.70
CA ILE A 59 -11.38 -7.27 -4.33
C ILE A 59 -11.10 -8.53 -3.51
N TYR A 60 -10.39 -9.47 -4.13
CA TYR A 60 -10.04 -10.75 -3.53
C TYR A 60 -8.64 -11.20 -3.92
N SER A 61 -7.86 -11.70 -2.94
CA SER A 61 -6.62 -12.43 -3.14
C SER A 61 -6.37 -13.35 -1.94
N PRO A 62 -5.96 -14.60 -2.12
CA PRO A 62 -5.70 -15.54 -1.03
C PRO A 62 -4.42 -15.20 -0.26
N ASP A 63 -3.50 -14.46 -0.88
CA ASP A 63 -2.19 -14.17 -0.32
C ASP A 63 -1.60 -12.89 -0.91
N MET A 64 -1.51 -11.86 -0.07
CA MET A 64 -1.09 -10.53 -0.44
C MET A 64 -0.16 -9.94 0.62
N LEU A 65 0.81 -9.14 0.16
CA LEU A 65 1.62 -8.29 1.01
C LEU A 65 0.97 -6.92 1.08
N HIS A 66 0.55 -6.51 2.26
CA HIS A 66 -0.21 -5.30 2.52
C HIS A 66 0.63 -4.20 3.16
N PHE A 67 0.23 -2.97 2.91
CA PHE A 67 0.74 -1.76 3.54
C PHE A 67 -0.44 -0.89 3.95
N ILE A 68 -0.52 -0.53 5.23
CA ILE A 68 -1.45 0.45 5.77
C ILE A 68 -0.65 1.65 6.25
N VAL A 69 -0.88 2.81 5.64
CA VAL A 69 -0.26 4.07 6.01
C VAL A 69 -1.29 4.96 6.67
N GLU A 70 -0.91 5.60 7.76
CA GLU A 70 -1.69 6.65 8.41
C GLU A 70 -0.84 7.92 8.56
N HIS A 71 -1.36 9.04 8.08
CA HIS A 71 -0.78 10.37 8.28
C HIS A 71 -1.76 11.26 9.03
N PHE A 72 -1.29 11.96 10.06
CA PHE A 72 -2.14 12.87 10.84
C PHE A 72 -2.23 14.26 10.19
N ASP A 73 -2.79 14.29 8.98
CA ASP A 73 -3.24 15.48 8.27
C ASP A 73 -4.50 15.19 7.44
N PRO A 74 -5.40 16.17 7.24
CA PRO A 74 -6.72 15.95 6.63
C PRO A 74 -6.74 16.10 5.10
N ASP A 75 -5.59 16.27 4.45
CA ASP A 75 -5.52 16.65 3.04
C ASP A 75 -5.58 15.41 2.14
N LEU A 76 -6.78 15.13 1.60
CA LEU A 76 -7.02 13.97 0.74
C LEU A 76 -6.21 14.03 -0.57
N GLU A 77 -6.03 15.21 -1.17
CA GLU A 77 -5.20 15.34 -2.37
C GLU A 77 -3.75 14.95 -2.06
N LYS A 78 -3.22 15.44 -0.94
CA LYS A 78 -1.89 15.04 -0.45
C LYS A 78 -1.82 13.53 -0.17
N ALA A 79 -2.87 12.93 0.37
CA ALA A 79 -2.93 11.48 0.58
C ALA A 79 -2.89 10.70 -0.74
N VAL A 80 -3.63 11.11 -1.76
CA VAL A 80 -3.60 10.50 -3.10
C VAL A 80 -2.22 10.68 -3.75
N LEU A 81 -1.57 11.83 -3.60
CA LEU A 81 -0.20 12.03 -4.09
C LEU A 81 0.80 11.11 -3.38
N ARG A 82 0.69 10.97 -2.05
CA ARG A 82 1.50 10.05 -1.24
C ARG A 82 1.23 8.59 -1.58
N GLN A 83 0.00 8.21 -1.89
CA GLN A 83 -0.35 6.88 -2.38
C GLN A 83 0.36 6.60 -3.71
N ARG A 84 0.28 7.52 -4.66
CA ARG A 84 0.99 7.40 -5.94
C ARG A 84 2.50 7.31 -5.76
N LEU A 85 3.07 8.06 -4.81
CA LEU A 85 4.47 7.97 -4.43
C LEU A 85 4.84 6.58 -3.90
N LEU A 86 4.05 6.01 -2.99
CA LEU A 86 4.24 4.64 -2.50
C LEU A 86 4.24 3.63 -3.66
N ILE A 87 3.31 3.77 -4.60
CA ILE A 87 3.23 2.90 -5.78
C ILE A 87 4.44 3.04 -6.71
N VAL A 88 4.99 4.26 -6.86
CA VAL A 88 6.24 4.50 -7.59
C VAL A 88 7.42 3.83 -6.89
N ILE A 89 7.55 3.98 -5.57
CA ILE A 89 8.62 3.33 -4.78
C ILE A 89 8.56 1.80 -4.96
N ILE A 90 7.38 1.22 -4.81
CA ILE A 90 7.18 -0.23 -5.02
C ILE A 90 7.61 -0.62 -6.43
N LYS A 91 7.18 0.13 -7.45
CA LYS A 91 7.56 -0.13 -8.83
C LYS A 91 9.07 -0.13 -8.99
N GLU A 92 9.77 0.91 -8.53
CA GLU A 92 11.22 1.06 -8.70
C GLU A 92 11.99 -0.09 -8.02
N ILE A 93 11.59 -0.49 -6.81
CA ILE A 93 12.19 -1.63 -6.11
C ILE A 93 11.99 -2.92 -6.90
N LEU A 94 10.78 -3.18 -7.40
CA LEU A 94 10.49 -4.42 -8.13
C LEU A 94 11.19 -4.47 -9.50
N GLU A 95 11.35 -3.33 -10.18
CA GLU A 95 12.07 -3.25 -11.46
C GLU A 95 13.59 -3.43 -11.32
N SER A 96 14.15 -3.33 -10.11
CA SER A 96 15.57 -3.64 -9.86
C SER A 96 15.96 -5.08 -10.27
N ARG A 97 14.97 -5.98 -10.39
CA ARG A 97 15.13 -7.36 -10.88
C ARG A 97 14.95 -7.52 -12.40
N GLN A 98 15.07 -6.43 -13.16
CA GLN A 98 14.91 -6.41 -14.64
C GLN A 98 13.52 -6.84 -15.12
N VAL A 99 12.51 -6.75 -14.25
CA VAL A 99 11.10 -6.92 -14.61
C VAL A 99 10.58 -5.59 -15.15
N LYS A 100 9.85 -5.60 -16.25
CA LYS A 100 9.18 -4.38 -16.75
C LYS A 100 7.80 -4.25 -16.13
N ILE A 101 7.58 -3.20 -15.34
CA ILE A 101 6.29 -2.94 -14.68
C ILE A 101 5.65 -1.71 -15.29
N LYS A 102 4.38 -1.84 -15.69
CA LYS A 102 3.56 -0.72 -16.14
C LYS A 102 2.78 -0.16 -14.95
N ARG A 103 2.86 1.15 -14.74
CA ARG A 103 1.99 1.86 -13.78
C ARG A 103 0.87 2.56 -14.51
N SER A 104 -0.36 2.44 -14.00
CA SER A 104 -1.52 3.20 -14.45
C SER A 104 -2.21 3.80 -13.22
N GLY A 105 -2.01 5.10 -12.96
CA GLY A 105 -2.48 5.70 -11.72
C GLY A 105 -1.77 5.11 -10.49
N ASP A 106 -2.53 4.49 -9.61
CA ASP A 106 -2.15 3.78 -8.39
C ASP A 106 -2.06 2.25 -8.55
N ASP A 107 -2.26 1.75 -9.77
CA ASP A 107 -2.16 0.34 -10.09
C ASP A 107 -0.84 -0.01 -10.79
N LEU A 108 -0.29 -1.17 -10.45
CA LEU A 108 0.86 -1.81 -11.09
C LEU A 108 0.42 -3.04 -11.87
N TYR A 109 1.01 -3.20 -13.06
CA TYR A 109 0.71 -4.29 -13.98
C TYR A 109 1.99 -4.90 -14.54
N ILE A 110 1.93 -6.19 -14.80
CA ILE A 110 2.88 -6.92 -15.64
C ILE A 110 2.11 -7.46 -16.83
N ASN A 111 2.48 -7.02 -18.02
CA ASN A 111 1.67 -7.19 -19.23
C ASN A 111 0.25 -6.65 -18.98
N GLU A 112 -0.78 -7.50 -19.13
CA GLU A 112 -2.19 -7.17 -18.90
C GLU A 112 -2.69 -7.59 -17.51
N HIS A 113 -1.81 -8.10 -16.64
CA HIS A 113 -2.17 -8.68 -15.35
C HIS A 113 -1.87 -7.71 -14.22
N LYS A 114 -2.90 -7.42 -13.41
CA LYS A 114 -2.81 -6.51 -12.26
C LYS A 114 -2.01 -7.18 -11.13
N LEU A 115 -0.98 -6.48 -10.64
CA LEU A 115 -0.08 -6.91 -9.56
C LEU A 115 -0.51 -6.33 -8.22
N SER A 116 -0.99 -5.09 -8.22
CA SER A 116 -1.29 -4.35 -7.00
C SER A 116 -2.74 -3.92 -6.92
N ILE A 117 -3.19 -3.63 -5.70
CA ILE A 117 -4.36 -2.78 -5.42
C ILE A 117 -3.90 -1.63 -4.54
N SER A 118 -4.59 -0.49 -4.60
CA SER A 118 -4.32 0.61 -3.69
C SER A 118 -5.54 1.51 -3.56
N ILE A 119 -5.66 2.18 -2.41
CA ILE A 119 -6.67 3.22 -2.19
C ILE A 119 -6.13 4.26 -1.19
N ALA A 120 -6.58 5.50 -1.32
CA ALA A 120 -6.33 6.55 -0.34
C ALA A 120 -7.66 7.17 0.10
N THR A 121 -7.76 7.52 1.38
CA THR A 121 -8.95 8.13 1.95
C THR A 121 -8.63 9.03 3.13
N VAL A 122 -9.66 9.68 3.65
CA VAL A 122 -9.59 10.58 4.80
C VAL A 122 -10.57 10.12 5.87
N THR A 123 -10.13 10.21 7.11
CA THR A 123 -10.94 10.03 8.32
C THR A 123 -11.15 11.39 8.97
N PRO A 124 -11.99 11.49 10.02
CA PRO A 124 -12.13 12.76 10.75
C PRO A 124 -10.83 13.31 11.36
N VAL A 125 -9.77 12.51 11.51
CA VAL A 125 -8.54 12.90 12.24
C VAL A 125 -7.23 12.59 11.50
N SER A 126 -7.27 11.87 10.39
CA SER A 126 -6.08 11.41 9.65
C SER A 126 -6.41 11.07 8.21
N THR A 127 -5.39 10.93 7.36
CA THR A 127 -5.50 10.31 6.04
C THR A 127 -4.93 8.90 6.10
N MET A 128 -5.54 8.01 5.33
CA MET A 128 -5.24 6.58 5.32
C MET A 128 -4.92 6.14 3.89
N ILE A 129 -3.93 5.27 3.73
CA ILE A 129 -3.57 4.67 2.45
C ILE A 129 -3.47 3.16 2.65
N HIS A 130 -4.06 2.41 1.74
CA HIS A 130 -3.77 0.98 1.59
C HIS A 130 -3.07 0.74 0.27
N ALA A 131 -2.07 -0.13 0.28
CA ALA A 131 -1.53 -0.76 -0.91
C ALA A 131 -1.38 -2.26 -0.65
N GLY A 132 -1.56 -3.06 -1.68
CA GLY A 132 -1.44 -4.50 -1.61
C GLY A 132 -0.76 -5.06 -2.85
N LEU A 133 0.11 -6.05 -2.68
CA LEU A 133 0.81 -6.74 -3.76
C LEU A 133 0.48 -8.22 -3.71
N ASN A 134 -0.05 -8.78 -4.80
CA ASN A 134 -0.32 -10.21 -4.87
C ASN A 134 0.98 -10.99 -4.67
N VAL A 135 1.03 -11.85 -3.66
CA VAL A 135 2.20 -12.71 -3.39
C VAL A 135 2.10 -13.96 -4.24
N SER A 136 0.98 -14.67 -4.13
CA SER A 136 0.68 -15.87 -4.89
C SER A 136 -0.74 -15.82 -5.47
N ARG A 137 -1.03 -16.73 -6.40
CA ARG A 137 -2.32 -16.83 -7.10
C ARG A 137 -2.95 -18.21 -7.00
N GLU A 138 -2.48 -19.06 -6.08
CA GLU A 138 -3.07 -20.38 -5.89
C GLU A 138 -4.56 -20.22 -5.60
N ASN A 139 -5.41 -20.90 -6.37
CA ASN A 139 -6.87 -20.84 -6.26
C ASN A 139 -7.54 -19.49 -6.63
N VAL A 140 -6.84 -18.59 -7.35
CA VAL A 140 -7.44 -17.37 -7.91
C VAL A 140 -7.93 -17.62 -9.36
N PRO A 141 -9.23 -17.43 -9.66
CA PRO A 141 -9.78 -17.66 -11.01
C PRO A 141 -9.37 -16.58 -12.04
N VAL A 142 -8.84 -15.43 -11.58
CA VAL A 142 -8.42 -14.31 -12.43
C VAL A 142 -6.90 -14.36 -12.65
N LYS A 143 -6.45 -14.05 -13.87
CA LYS A 143 -5.03 -13.88 -14.18
C LYS A 143 -4.51 -12.58 -13.54
N ALA A 144 -4.09 -12.65 -12.29
CA ALA A 144 -3.31 -11.62 -11.61
C ALA A 144 -1.82 -11.92 -11.75
N ALA A 145 -0.99 -10.89 -11.79
CA ALA A 145 0.46 -11.03 -11.66
C ALA A 145 0.80 -11.10 -10.17
N CYS A 146 1.83 -11.85 -9.79
CA CYS A 146 2.22 -12.00 -8.39
C CYS A 146 3.74 -11.97 -8.16
N LEU A 147 4.16 -11.68 -6.94
CA LEU A 147 5.57 -11.54 -6.57
C LEU A 147 6.37 -12.84 -6.78
N LEU A 148 5.79 -14.00 -6.48
CA LEU A 148 6.49 -15.28 -6.67
C LEU A 148 6.77 -15.57 -8.16
N GLU A 149 5.86 -15.19 -9.08
CA GLU A 149 6.09 -15.29 -10.53
C GLU A 149 7.21 -14.34 -11.02
N LEU A 150 7.51 -13.29 -10.26
CA LEU A 150 8.63 -12.37 -10.51
C LEU A 150 9.96 -12.88 -9.92
N GLY A 151 9.98 -14.10 -9.38
CA GLY A 151 11.17 -14.71 -8.79
C GLY A 151 11.48 -14.24 -7.37
N TRP A 152 10.54 -13.56 -6.69
CA TRP A 152 10.63 -13.42 -5.23
C TRP A 152 10.39 -14.78 -4.57
N VAL A 153 11.07 -15.03 -3.46
CA VAL A 153 10.79 -16.17 -2.59
C VAL A 153 10.20 -15.68 -1.27
N GLU A 154 9.45 -16.52 -0.58
CA GLU A 154 8.68 -16.12 0.60
C GLU A 154 9.54 -15.49 1.70
N GLU A 155 10.75 -16.03 1.88
CA GLU A 155 11.72 -15.58 2.89
C GLU A 155 12.21 -14.15 2.63
N GLN A 156 12.08 -13.65 1.40
CA GLN A 156 12.48 -12.30 1.02
C GLN A 156 11.37 -11.27 1.23
N LEU A 157 10.11 -11.69 1.39
CA LEU A 157 8.97 -10.78 1.48
C LEU A 157 9.04 -9.84 2.69
N PRO A 158 9.45 -10.27 3.90
CA PRO A 158 9.64 -9.35 5.02
C PRO A 158 10.72 -8.30 4.74
N ALA A 159 11.82 -8.69 4.07
CA ALA A 159 12.89 -7.77 3.71
C ALA A 159 12.43 -6.75 2.65
N LEU A 160 11.69 -7.21 1.63
CA LEU A 160 11.04 -6.36 0.63
C LEU A 160 10.08 -5.36 1.29
N ALA A 161 9.24 -5.82 2.21
CA ALA A 161 8.30 -4.97 2.93
C ALA A 161 9.02 -3.90 3.76
N ALA A 162 10.09 -4.28 4.46
CA ALA A 162 10.91 -3.37 5.23
C ALA A 162 11.59 -2.31 4.34
N GLU A 163 12.12 -2.72 3.18
CA GLU A 163 12.73 -1.82 2.20
C GLU A 163 11.72 -0.80 1.65
N ILE A 164 10.54 -1.25 1.22
CA ILE A 164 9.44 -0.38 0.78
C ILE A 164 9.06 0.62 1.87
N CYS A 165 8.87 0.14 3.10
CA CYS A 165 8.50 0.99 4.22
C CYS A 165 9.57 2.05 4.53
N GLN A 166 10.84 1.63 4.51
CA GLN A 166 11.96 2.52 4.80
C GLN A 166 12.11 3.60 3.73
N LEU A 167 12.06 3.23 2.44
CA LEU A 167 12.13 4.19 1.34
C LEU A 167 10.93 5.16 1.36
N TYR A 168 9.72 4.68 1.69
CA TYR A 168 8.57 5.57 1.86
C TYR A 168 8.78 6.57 3.00
N ILE A 169 9.28 6.13 4.16
CA ILE A 169 9.60 7.00 5.29
C ILE A 169 10.63 8.06 4.89
N ASP A 170 11.68 7.65 4.16
CA ASP A 170 12.75 8.54 3.72
C ASP A 170 12.26 9.56 2.69
N GLU A 171 11.40 9.15 1.76
CA GLU A 171 10.74 10.06 0.82
C GLU A 171 9.83 11.07 1.52
N VAL A 172 8.97 10.62 2.45
CA VAL A 172 8.12 11.54 3.23
C VAL A 172 8.96 12.52 4.05
N ARG A 173 10.07 12.06 4.63
CA ARG A 173 11.03 12.92 5.33
C ARG A 173 11.72 13.90 4.37
N GLY A 174 12.10 13.43 3.19
CA GLY A 174 12.69 14.24 2.12
C GLY A 174 11.76 15.36 1.68
N VAL A 175 10.48 15.05 1.46
CA VAL A 175 9.42 16.03 1.17
C VAL A 175 9.31 17.06 2.29
N TYR A 176 9.29 16.62 3.57
CA TYR A 176 9.28 17.54 4.71
C TYR A 176 10.46 18.52 4.65
N LEU A 177 11.68 18.00 4.51
CA LEU A 177 12.91 18.80 4.53
C LEU A 177 13.02 19.72 3.31
N ALA A 178 12.55 19.25 2.14
CA ALA A 178 12.51 20.05 0.92
C ALA A 178 11.61 21.28 1.08
N ARG A 179 10.47 21.13 1.77
CA ARG A 179 9.59 22.25 2.13
C ARG A 179 10.29 23.28 3.03
N CYS A 180 11.19 22.84 3.91
CA CYS A 180 11.84 23.69 4.91
C CYS A 180 13.06 24.46 4.39
N LYS A 181 13.48 24.26 3.13
CA LYS A 181 14.70 24.87 2.55
C LYS A 181 14.43 25.79 1.36
N VAL A 182 13.17 26.12 1.09
CA VAL A 182 12.79 27.03 0.00
C VAL A 182 12.41 28.40 0.58
N ARG A 183 12.86 29.48 -0.07
CA ARG A 183 12.43 30.83 0.29
C ARG A 183 11.04 31.10 -0.28
N GLY A 184 10.21 31.84 0.46
CA GLY A 184 8.98 32.41 -0.11
C GLY A 184 9.31 33.39 -1.24
N VAL A 185 8.55 33.32 -2.33
CA VAL A 185 8.64 34.28 -3.46
C VAL A 185 7.47 35.26 -3.37
N LYS A 186 7.70 36.51 -3.81
CA LYS A 186 6.69 37.57 -3.85
C LYS A 186 6.17 37.72 -5.28
#